data_AF-A0A1G8E393-F1
#
_entry.id   AF-A0A1G8E393-F1
#
_cell.length_a   1.000
_cell.length_b   1.000
_cell.length_c   1.000
_cell.angle_alpha   90.00
_cell.angle_beta   90.00
_cell.angle_gamma   90.00
#
_symmetry.space_group_name_H-M   'P 1'
#
loop_
_entity.id
_entity.type
_entity.pdbx_description
1 polymer ?
#
loop_
_entity_poly.entity_id
_entity_poly.type
_entity_poly.pdbx_seq_one_letter_code
_entity_poly.pdbx_strand_id
1 'polypeptide(L)'
;MSLHPILPERRPQGSWLFRLLLRGRPLFLLAGPLLGMALFGLGCLGLYQAWLTEAPLYGVGAVLAWLGAGSVAVLCSEYDWWLFKLGPSDSLEWPLE
;
A
#
# COMPACT_ATOMS: atom_id res chain seq x y z
N MET A 1 -20.31 -44.81 -7.98
CA MET A 1 -19.52 -43.98 -7.05
C MET A 1 -19.83 -42.52 -7.36
N SER A 2 -20.49 -41.84 -6.43
CA SER A 2 -20.89 -40.42 -6.59
C SER A 2 -19.65 -39.55 -6.41
N LEU A 3 -19.24 -38.84 -7.46
CA LEU A 3 -18.21 -37.82 -7.39
C LEU A 3 -18.85 -36.59 -6.73
N HIS A 4 -18.70 -36.45 -5.41
CA HIS A 4 -18.93 -35.16 -4.78
C HIS A 4 -17.83 -34.22 -5.25
N PRO A 5 -18.15 -33.09 -5.93
CA PRO A 5 -17.18 -32.04 -6.11
C PRO A 5 -16.87 -31.49 -4.72
N ILE A 6 -15.71 -31.88 -4.18
CA ILE A 6 -15.10 -31.15 -3.08
C ILE A 6 -14.70 -29.81 -3.71
N LEU A 7 -15.64 -28.88 -3.77
CA LEU A 7 -15.32 -27.48 -3.90
C LEU A 7 -14.37 -27.20 -2.74
N PRO A 8 -13.07 -26.90 -2.98
CA PRO A 8 -12.25 -26.44 -1.88
C PRO A 8 -12.98 -25.22 -1.34
N GLU A 9 -13.44 -25.29 -0.09
CA GLU A 9 -13.87 -24.11 0.62
C GLU A 9 -12.73 -23.11 0.44
N ARG A 10 -12.96 -22.06 -0.36
CA ARG A 10 -12.08 -20.89 -0.37
C ARG A 10 -12.23 -20.26 1.01
N ARG A 11 -11.61 -20.87 2.03
CA ARG A 11 -11.40 -20.22 3.31
C ARG A 11 -10.25 -19.26 3.07
N PRO A 12 -10.49 -17.95 3.06
CA PRO A 12 -9.40 -17.01 3.09
C PRO A 12 -8.81 -17.10 4.51
N GLN A 13 -7.90 -18.06 4.74
CA GLN A 13 -7.09 -18.13 5.96
C GLN A 13 -5.99 -17.06 5.95
N GLY A 14 -6.21 -15.94 5.25
CA GLY A 14 -5.33 -14.78 5.29
C GLY A 14 -5.61 -13.93 6.53
N SER A 15 -4.57 -13.29 7.04
CA SER A 15 -4.67 -12.29 8.12
C SER A 15 -5.76 -11.25 7.82
N TRP A 16 -6.34 -10.63 8.86
CA TRP A 16 -7.31 -9.54 8.66
C TRP A 16 -6.76 -8.43 7.75
N LEU A 17 -5.46 -8.15 7.87
CA LEU A 17 -4.73 -7.16 7.08
C LEU A 17 -4.62 -7.59 5.60
N PHE A 18 -4.37 -8.87 5.31
CA PHE A 18 -4.41 -9.41 3.95
C PHE A 18 -5.78 -9.20 3.29
N ARG A 19 -6.88 -9.47 3.99
CA ARG A 19 -8.23 -9.28 3.45
C ARG A 19 -8.55 -7.81 3.18
N LEU A 20 -8.08 -6.91 4.04
CA LEU A 20 -8.26 -5.48 3.88
C LEU A 20 -7.48 -4.95 2.68
N LEU A 21 -6.22 -5.36 2.51
CA LEU A 21 -5.43 -5.05 1.32
C LEU A 21 -6.06 -5.65 0.05
N LEU A 22 -6.50 -6.91 0.09
CA LEU A 22 -7.10 -7.55 -1.08
C LEU A 22 -8.35 -6.80 -1.56
N ARG A 23 -9.22 -6.39 -0.63
CA ARG A 23 -10.44 -5.60 -0.93
C ARG A 23 -10.10 -4.15 -1.31
N GLY A 24 -9.05 -3.59 -0.73
CA GLY A 24 -8.57 -2.23 -0.97
C GLY A 24 -7.73 -2.08 -2.24
N ARG A 25 -7.35 -3.16 -2.93
CA ARG A 25 -6.46 -3.14 -4.11
C ARG A 25 -6.80 -2.06 -5.17
N PRO A 26 -8.06 -1.92 -5.67
CA PRO A 26 -8.34 -0.90 -6.68
C PRO A 26 -8.19 0.53 -6.12
N LEU A 27 -8.52 0.74 -4.84
CA LEU A 27 -8.32 2.02 -4.18
C LEU A 27 -6.84 2.30 -3.97
N PHE A 28 -6.04 1.31 -3.60
CA PHE A 28 -4.62 1.48 -3.32
C PHE A 28 -3.82 1.80 -4.59
N LEU A 29 -4.12 1.09 -5.69
CA LEU A 29 -3.47 1.32 -6.99
C LEU A 29 -3.83 2.67 -7.61
N LEU A 30 -5.03 3.20 -7.34
CA LEU A 30 -5.49 4.47 -7.93
C LEU A 30 -5.23 5.66 -6.99
N ALA A 31 -5.56 5.54 -5.71
CA ALA A 31 -5.43 6.61 -4.73
C ALA A 31 -4.02 6.71 -4.14
N GLY A 32 -3.24 5.61 -4.09
CA GLY A 32 -1.88 5.61 -3.55
C GLY A 32 -0.94 6.57 -4.30
N PRO A 33 -0.80 6.47 -5.63
CA PRO A 33 0.01 7.40 -6.41
C PRO A 33 -0.46 8.86 -6.28
N LEU A 34 -1.77 9.09 -6.26
CA LEU A 34 -2.36 10.42 -6.08
C LEU A 34 -2.04 11.01 -4.70
N LEU A 35 -2.14 10.20 -3.65
CA LEU A 35 -1.77 10.60 -2.29
C LEU A 35 -0.28 10.90 -2.19
N GLY A 36 0.58 10.07 -2.81
CA GLY A 36 2.02 10.31 -2.88
C GLY A 36 2.34 11.63 -3.57
N MET A 37 1.71 11.90 -4.72
CA MET A 37 1.86 13.17 -5.44
C MET A 37 1.37 14.37 -4.62
N ALA A 38 0.23 14.25 -3.94
CA ALA A 38 -0.30 15.32 -3.09
C ALA A 38 0.64 15.64 -1.93
N LEU A 39 1.16 14.62 -1.24
CA LEU A 39 2.13 14.77 -0.16
C LEU A 39 3.46 15.37 -0.64
N PHE A 40 3.92 14.96 -1.83
CA PHE A 40 5.11 15.54 -2.44
C PHE A 40 4.92 17.04 -2.73
N GLY A 41 3.78 17.41 -3.33
CA GLY A 41 3.41 18.80 -3.59
C GLY A 41 3.27 19.64 -2.31
N LEU A 42 2.65 19.08 -1.27
CA LEU A 42 2.57 19.71 0.05
C LEU A 42 3.96 19.96 0.66
N GLY A 43 4.90 19.04 0.47
CA GLY A 43 6.28 19.26 0.92
C GLY A 43 6.98 20.41 0.16
N CYS A 44 6.81 20.48 -1.16
CA CYS A 44 7.32 21.62 -1.94
C CYS A 44 6.71 22.95 -1.47
N LEU A 45 5.40 22.99 -1.23
CA LEU A 45 4.71 24.16 -0.70
C LEU A 45 5.20 24.53 0.70
N GLY A 46 5.40 23.55 1.58
CA GLY A 46 5.90 23.76 2.93
C GLY A 46 7.32 24.33 2.94
N LEU A 47 8.21 23.86 2.06
CA LEU A 47 9.55 24.45 1.93
C LEU A 47 9.51 25.87 1.38
N TYR A 48 8.65 26.13 0.39
CA TYR A 48 8.46 27.49 -0.12
C TYR A 48 7.95 28.44 0.97
N GLN A 49 7.00 27.98 1.80
CA GLN A 49 6.51 28.76 2.94
C GLN A 49 7.57 28.95 4.02
N ALA A 50 8.38 27.93 4.32
CA ALA A 50 9.50 28.04 5.25
C ALA A 50 10.51 29.09 4.78
N TRP A 51 10.78 29.14 3.47
CA TRP A 51 11.64 30.14 2.86
C TRP A 51 11.07 31.56 2.99
N LEU A 52 9.78 31.75 2.70
CA LEU A 52 9.13 33.07 2.75
C LEU A 52 9.00 33.64 4.16
N THR A 53 8.72 32.79 5.14
CA THR A 53 8.38 33.22 6.50
C THR A 53 9.54 33.07 7.48
N GLU A 54 10.66 32.50 7.04
CA GLU A 54 11.80 32.09 7.86
C GLU A 54 11.40 31.18 9.05
N ALA A 55 10.19 30.60 9.00
CA ALA A 55 9.65 29.79 10.08
C ALA A 55 10.03 28.31 9.86
N PRO A 56 10.85 27.72 10.75
CA PRO A 56 11.35 26.36 10.57
C PRO A 56 10.26 25.29 10.66
N LEU A 57 9.14 25.59 11.31
CA LEU A 57 8.01 24.67 11.47
C LEU A 57 7.47 24.19 10.11
N TYR A 58 7.38 25.06 9.11
CA TYR A 58 6.94 24.68 7.76
C TYR A 58 7.95 23.77 7.06
N GLY A 59 9.25 23.94 7.34
CA GLY A 59 10.32 23.08 6.84
C GLY A 59 10.23 21.68 7.45
N VAL A 60 10.00 21.58 8.76
CA VAL A 60 9.75 20.29 9.42
C VAL A 60 8.51 19.60 8.84
N GLY A 61 7.42 20.36 8.66
CA GLY A 61 6.19 19.85 8.04
C GLY A 61 6.44 19.33 6.62
N ALA A 62 7.26 20.01 5.83
CA ALA A 62 7.59 19.60 4.48
C ALA A 62 8.39 18.29 4.43
N VAL A 63 9.39 18.14 5.31
CA VAL A 63 10.17 16.91 5.41
C VAL A 63 9.26 15.73 5.81
N LEU A 64 8.36 15.94 6.77
CA LEU A 64 7.39 14.92 7.17
C LEU A 64 6.45 14.55 6.02
N ALA A 65 5.98 15.52 5.24
CA ALA A 65 5.15 15.27 4.06
C ALA A 65 5.91 14.43 3.01
N TRP A 66 7.19 14.74 2.75
CA TRP A 66 8.02 13.97 1.83
C TRP A 66 8.34 12.56 2.33
N LEU A 67 8.58 12.37 3.63
CA LEU A 67 8.70 11.03 4.22
C LEU A 67 7.40 10.23 4.05
N GLY A 68 6.26 10.88 4.23
CA GLY A 68 4.95 10.30 3.93
C GLY A 68 4.80 9.91 2.46
N ALA A 69 5.17 10.79 1.53
CA ALA A 69 5.13 10.54 0.10
C ALA A 69 6.01 9.34 -0.29
N GLY A 70 7.23 9.29 0.23
CA GLY A 70 8.16 8.17 0.02
C GLY A 70 7.62 6.85 0.58
N SER A 71 7.04 6.88 1.77
CA SER A 71 6.41 5.69 2.37
C SER A 71 5.26 5.16 1.53
N VAL A 72 4.40 6.06 1.02
CA VAL A 72 3.31 5.70 0.11
C VAL A 72 3.85 5.11 -1.20
N ALA A 73 4.91 5.71 -1.76
CA ALA A 73 5.53 5.20 -2.98
C ALA A 73 6.08 3.77 -2.82
N VAL A 74 6.80 3.51 -1.73
CA VAL A 74 7.32 2.16 -1.41
C VAL A 74 6.19 1.15 -1.20
N LEU A 75 5.15 1.53 -0.47
CA LEU A 75 3.98 0.66 -0.26
C LEU A 75 3.24 0.35 -1.56
N CYS A 76 3.19 1.30 -2.50
CA CYS A 76 2.57 1.08 -3.80
C CYS A 76 3.46 0.24 -4.73
N SER A 77 4.78 0.44 -4.72
CA SER A 77 5.71 -0.31 -5.59
C SER A 77 5.84 -1.76 -5.16
N GLU A 78 5.75 -2.04 -3.86
CA GLU A 78 5.88 -3.39 -3.29
C GLU A 78 4.52 -3.98 -2.89
N TYR A 79 3.41 -3.43 -3.39
CA TYR A 79 2.08 -3.84 -2.98
C TYR A 79 1.82 -5.35 -3.17
N ASP A 80 2.23 -5.89 -4.32
CA ASP A 80 2.10 -7.33 -4.61
C ASP A 80 3.03 -8.19 -3.73
N TRP A 81 4.20 -7.67 -3.35
CA TRP A 81 5.09 -8.33 -2.40
C TRP A 81 4.50 -8.38 -0.98
N TRP A 82 3.84 -7.31 -0.54
CA TRP A 82 3.11 -7.27 0.73
C TRP A 82 1.94 -8.24 0.72
N LEU A 83 1.16 -8.29 -0.36
CA LEU A 83 0.09 -9.29 -0.53
C LEU A 83 0.63 -10.71 -0.46
N PHE A 84 1.78 -10.99 -1.09
CA PHE A 84 2.44 -12.29 -1.04
C PHE A 84 2.89 -12.66 0.38
N LYS A 85 3.56 -11.75 1.09
CA LYS A 85 4.02 -11.96 2.46
C LYS A 85 2.90 -12.19 3.47
N LEU A 86 1.76 -11.52 3.27
CA LEU A 86 0.60 -11.58 4.16
C LEU A 86 -0.41 -12.68 3.77
N GLY A 87 -0.21 -13.31 2.61
CA GLY A 87 -1.03 -14.40 2.11
C GLY A 87 -0.86 -15.68 2.93
N PRO A 88 -1.89 -16.55 2.96
CA PRO A 88 -1.81 -17.83 3.65
C PRO A 88 -0.70 -18.71 3.06
N SER A 89 0.15 -19.25 3.93
CA SER A 89 1.34 -20.05 3.53
C SER A 89 1.01 -21.44 3.01
N ASP A 90 -0.23 -21.92 3.15
CA ASP A 90 -0.58 -23.33 2.97
C ASP A 90 -1.06 -23.73 1.55
N SER A 91 -1.01 -22.86 0.55
CA SER A 91 -1.42 -23.23 -0.81
C SER A 91 -0.62 -22.55 -1.91
N LEU A 92 0.71 -22.55 -1.77
CA LEU A 92 1.59 -22.33 -2.92
C LEU A 92 1.74 -23.66 -3.71
N GLU A 93 0.61 -24.21 -4.15
CA GLU A 93 0.63 -25.17 -5.26
C GLU A 93 0.92 -24.34 -6.52
N TRP A 94 2.20 -24.17 -6.83
CA TRP A 94 2.59 -23.84 -8.20
C TRP A 94 2.02 -24.95 -9.08
N PRO A 95 1.22 -24.66 -10.13
CA PRO A 95 1.06 -25.61 -11.20
C PRO A 95 2.45 -25.73 -11.84
N LEU A 96 3.19 -26.76 -11.43
CA LEU A 96 4.28 -27.30 -12.24
C LEU A 96 3.59 -27.83 -13.50
N GLU A 97 3.64 -27.03 -14.56
CA GLU A 97 3.50 -27.55 -15.93
C GLU A 97 4.51 -28.68 -16.18
#